data_AF-A0A3C0YTI6-F1
#
_entry.id   AF-A0A3C0YTI6-F1
#
_cell.length_a   1.000
_cell.length_b   1.000
_cell.length_c   1.000
_cell.angle_alpha   90.00
_cell.angle_beta   90.00
_cell.angle_gamma   90.00
#
_symmetry.space_group_name_H-M   'P 1'
#
loop_
_entity.id
_entity.type
_entity.pdbx_description
1 polymer ?
#
loop_
_entity_poly.entity_id
_entity_poly.type
_entity_poly.pdbx_seq_one_letter_code
_entity_poly.pdbx_strand_id
1 'polypeptide(L)'
;MKVRRTHSSIDTLPAALQKALEAMLVDNQWPADYAAKKTGKPKYGDLERYCRQHNFEISKSAIGRFGLRMRTLAKMKEAGLIVRSVFDGLDAEHASQTQKAVAELLTARAIELAAEKSLNSKQIREVAGAMRDCAGVSIKADTHRQAQQKKKADEAAKNIEALADKKQISPETLKIIREQIYGIVS
;
A
#
# COMPACT_ATOMS: atom_id res chain seq x y z
N MET A 1 40.19 16.68 -2.77
CA MET A 1 38.74 16.53 -2.47
C MET A 1 38.37 15.05 -2.58
N LYS A 2 38.01 14.37 -1.48
CA LYS A 2 37.53 12.97 -1.54
C LYS A 2 36.10 12.98 -2.09
N VAL A 3 35.91 12.40 -3.27
CA VAL A 3 34.57 12.13 -3.85
C VAL A 3 33.79 11.32 -2.81
N ARG A 4 32.71 11.89 -2.26
CA ARG A 4 31.80 11.15 -1.39
C ARG A 4 31.18 10.04 -2.23
N ARG A 5 31.50 8.78 -1.91
CA ARG A 5 30.84 7.62 -2.51
C ARG A 5 29.38 7.63 -2.10
N THR A 6 28.50 7.99 -3.03
CA THR A 6 27.04 8.09 -2.81
C THR A 6 26.34 6.73 -2.82
N HIS A 7 26.98 5.70 -3.37
CA HIS A 7 26.44 4.34 -3.47
C HIS A 7 27.12 3.39 -2.49
N SER A 8 26.34 2.55 -1.80
CA SER A 8 26.89 1.52 -0.93
C SER A 8 27.64 0.50 -1.78
N SER A 9 28.78 -0.01 -1.30
CA SER A 9 29.55 -1.06 -2.00
C SER A 9 28.76 -2.37 -2.16
N ILE A 10 27.64 -2.52 -1.46
CA ILE A 10 26.71 -3.64 -1.63
C ILE A 10 25.78 -3.43 -2.83
N ASP A 11 25.46 -2.17 -3.16
CA ASP A 11 24.55 -1.83 -4.26
C ASP A 11 25.21 -2.16 -5.63
N THR A 12 26.53 -2.37 -5.67
CA THR A 12 27.31 -2.77 -6.85
C THR A 12 27.46 -4.28 -7.01
N LEU A 13 26.95 -5.09 -6.07
CA LEU A 13 27.02 -6.55 -6.16
C LEU A 13 26.03 -7.09 -7.20
N PRO A 14 26.28 -8.28 -7.78
CA PRO A 14 25.29 -8.96 -8.61
C PRO A 14 23.97 -9.18 -7.85
N ALA A 15 22.83 -9.03 -8.55
CA ALA A 15 21.51 -9.13 -7.94
C ALA A 15 21.28 -10.46 -7.18
N ALA A 16 21.81 -11.57 -7.70
CA ALA A 16 21.75 -12.87 -7.04
C ALA A 16 22.46 -12.86 -5.68
N LEU A 17 23.62 -12.21 -5.59
CA LEU A 17 24.38 -12.07 -4.35
C LEU A 17 23.67 -11.13 -3.36
N GLN A 18 23.12 -10.01 -3.85
CA GLN A 18 22.32 -9.11 -3.01
C GLN A 18 21.12 -9.84 -2.37
N LYS A 19 20.40 -10.65 -3.16
CA LYS A 19 19.26 -11.44 -2.69
C LYS A 19 19.65 -12.49 -1.65
N ALA A 20 20.79 -13.16 -1.85
CA ALA A 20 21.31 -14.11 -0.88
C ALA A 20 21.70 -13.44 0.45
N LEU A 21 22.32 -12.24 0.38
CA LEU A 21 22.62 -11.45 1.59
C LEU A 21 21.35 -10.97 2.30
N GLU A 22 20.30 -10.58 1.56
CA GLU A 22 18.98 -10.24 2.12
C GLU A 22 18.40 -11.43 2.89
N ALA A 23 18.36 -12.63 2.29
CA ALA A 23 17.85 -13.84 2.91
C ALA A 23 18.65 -14.24 4.18
N MET A 24 19.98 -14.05 4.16
CA MET A 24 20.81 -14.25 5.35
C MET A 24 20.49 -13.27 6.48
N LEU A 25 20.22 -12.00 6.15
CA LEU A 25 20.01 -10.91 7.13
C LEU A 25 18.60 -10.86 7.71
N VAL A 26 17.61 -11.08 6.86
CA VAL A 26 16.18 -10.90 7.20
C VAL A 26 15.58 -12.24 7.59
N ASP A 27 15.78 -13.26 6.75
CA ASP A 27 15.14 -14.57 6.91
C ASP A 27 15.97 -15.57 7.72
N ASN A 28 17.20 -15.18 8.11
CA ASN A 28 18.18 -16.05 8.77
C ASN A 28 18.50 -17.33 7.99
N GLN A 29 18.39 -17.29 6.67
CA GLN A 29 18.60 -18.44 5.80
C GLN A 29 20.03 -18.50 5.29
N TRP A 30 20.63 -19.69 5.32
CA TRP A 30 21.95 -19.92 4.74
C TRP A 30 21.84 -20.17 3.23
N PRO A 31 22.70 -19.57 2.40
CA PRO A 31 22.82 -19.93 1.00
C PRO A 31 23.18 -21.41 0.84
N ALA A 32 22.67 -22.02 -0.24
CA ALA A 32 22.94 -23.43 -0.52
C ALA A 32 24.44 -23.67 -0.75
N ASP A 33 25.10 -22.74 -1.43
CA ASP A 33 26.50 -22.72 -1.83
C ASP A 33 27.46 -22.13 -0.77
N TYR A 34 26.98 -21.80 0.43
CA TYR A 34 27.85 -21.32 1.50
C TYR A 34 28.86 -22.40 1.93
N ALA A 35 30.14 -22.20 1.61
CA ALA A 35 31.15 -23.25 1.72
C ALA A 35 31.67 -23.50 3.15
N ALA A 36 31.39 -22.61 4.11
CA ALA A 36 31.87 -22.79 5.49
C ALA A 36 30.83 -23.49 6.37
N LYS A 37 31.28 -24.00 7.53
CA LYS A 37 30.40 -24.68 8.48
C LYS A 37 29.29 -23.73 8.96
N LYS A 38 28.04 -24.11 8.73
CA LYS A 38 26.84 -23.37 9.14
C LYS A 38 26.62 -23.59 10.64
N THR A 39 26.80 -22.56 11.45
CA THR A 39 26.59 -22.63 12.90
C THR A 39 25.54 -21.62 13.33
N GLY A 40 24.36 -22.10 13.70
CA GLY A 40 23.25 -21.24 14.13
C GLY A 40 22.78 -20.29 13.02
N LYS A 41 22.38 -19.07 13.40
CA LYS A 41 21.91 -18.03 12.46
C LYS A 41 23.09 -17.32 11.78
N PRO A 42 22.98 -16.91 10.51
CA PRO A 42 24.01 -16.14 9.83
C PRO A 42 24.38 -14.85 10.59
N LYS A 43 25.68 -14.58 10.78
CA LYS A 43 26.18 -13.35 11.39
C LYS A 43 26.88 -12.49 10.36
N TYR A 44 27.13 -11.22 10.67
CA TYR A 44 27.79 -10.30 9.71
C TYR A 44 29.15 -10.78 9.22
N GLY A 45 29.91 -11.53 10.03
CA GLY A 45 31.17 -12.14 9.61
C GLY A 45 30.99 -13.26 8.57
N ASP A 46 29.87 -13.97 8.62
CA ASP A 46 29.52 -15.00 7.64
C ASP A 46 29.13 -14.38 6.30
N LEU A 47 28.40 -13.26 6.33
CA LEU A 47 28.04 -12.50 5.13
C LEU A 47 29.27 -11.90 4.43
N GLU A 48 30.21 -11.36 5.20
CA GLU A 48 31.49 -10.89 4.68
C GLU A 48 32.26 -12.04 4.02
N ARG A 49 32.32 -13.21 4.67
CA ARG A 49 32.96 -14.40 4.11
C ARG A 49 32.28 -14.87 2.83
N TYR A 50 30.96 -14.87 2.80
CA TYR A 50 30.19 -15.23 1.62
C TYR A 50 30.47 -14.27 0.45
N CYS A 51 30.54 -12.95 0.70
CA CYS A 51 30.95 -11.99 -0.34
C CYS A 51 32.36 -12.31 -0.88
N ARG A 52 33.31 -12.62 0.01
CA ARG A 52 34.68 -12.99 -0.38
C ARG A 52 34.74 -14.30 -1.19
N GLN A 53 33.88 -15.28 -0.89
CA GLN A 53 33.76 -16.52 -1.67
C GLN A 53 33.38 -16.25 -3.13
N HIS A 54 32.64 -15.17 -3.39
CA HIS A 54 32.28 -14.72 -4.73
C HIS A 54 33.19 -13.60 -5.27
N ASN A 55 34.40 -13.44 -4.72
CA ASN A 55 35.40 -12.44 -5.12
C ASN A 55 35.00 -10.97 -4.87
N PHE A 56 34.17 -10.70 -3.87
CA PHE A 56 33.79 -9.35 -3.45
C PHE A 56 34.26 -9.02 -2.03
N GLU A 57 35.09 -7.99 -1.89
CA GLU A 57 35.52 -7.48 -0.60
C GLU A 57 34.54 -6.44 -0.05
N ILE A 58 33.65 -6.89 0.85
CA ILE A 58 32.65 -6.03 1.49
C ILE A 58 32.93 -5.93 2.98
N SER A 59 33.13 -4.69 3.45
CA SER A 59 33.34 -4.44 4.88
C SER A 59 32.10 -4.76 5.73
N LYS A 60 32.31 -5.19 6.97
CA LYS A 60 31.22 -5.39 7.96
C LYS A 60 30.34 -4.17 8.16
N SER A 61 30.89 -2.95 8.07
CA SER A 61 30.12 -1.71 8.22
C SER A 61 29.16 -1.48 7.04
N ALA A 62 29.56 -1.84 5.82
CA ALA A 62 28.66 -1.85 4.67
C ALA A 62 27.52 -2.85 4.85
N ILE A 63 27.82 -4.07 5.31
CA ILE A 63 26.83 -5.10 5.63
C ILE A 63 25.87 -4.61 6.72
N GLY A 64 26.39 -3.96 7.77
CA GLY A 64 25.57 -3.39 8.83
C GLY A 64 24.57 -2.33 8.32
N ARG A 65 25.02 -1.39 7.47
CA ARG A 65 24.14 -0.39 6.85
C ARG A 65 23.10 -1.02 5.92
N PHE A 66 23.51 -2.00 5.13
CA PHE A 66 22.60 -2.75 4.26
C PHE A 66 21.57 -3.53 5.08
N GLY A 67 21.96 -4.24 6.13
CA GLY A 67 21.06 -4.96 7.01
C GLY A 67 20.11 -4.06 7.79
N LEU A 68 20.50 -2.83 8.13
CA LEU A 68 19.57 -1.84 8.66
C LEU A 68 18.50 -1.49 7.63
N ARG A 69 18.92 -1.15 6.40
CA ARG A 69 18.02 -0.81 5.30
C ARG A 69 17.07 -1.96 4.92
N MET A 70 17.57 -3.19 4.82
CA MET A 70 16.75 -4.37 4.51
C MET A 70 15.73 -4.67 5.61
N ARG A 71 16.10 -4.55 6.89
CA ARG A 71 15.15 -4.73 8.00
C ARG A 71 14.06 -3.67 8.00
N THR A 72 14.39 -2.42 7.66
CA THR A 72 13.38 -1.37 7.47
C THR A 72 12.43 -1.75 6.34
N LEU A 73 12.94 -2.16 5.17
CA LEU A 73 12.10 -2.59 4.04
C LEU A 73 11.23 -3.81 4.38
N ALA A 74 11.77 -4.79 5.12
CA ALA A 74 11.02 -5.96 5.56
C ALA A 74 9.85 -5.56 6.48
N LYS A 75 10.09 -4.67 7.45
CA LYS A 75 9.02 -4.11 8.31
C LYS A 75 7.97 -3.36 7.50
N MET A 76 8.38 -2.59 6.48
CA MET A 76 7.45 -1.89 5.59
C MET A 76 6.60 -2.85 4.76
N LYS A 77 7.20 -3.93 4.22
CA LYS A 77 6.47 -4.99 3.51
C LYS A 77 5.47 -5.67 4.42
N GLU A 78 5.88 -6.03 5.64
CA GLU A 78 5.00 -6.64 6.64
C GLU A 78 3.83 -5.71 7.01
N ALA A 79 4.12 -4.43 7.25
CA ALA A 79 3.10 -3.41 7.51
C ALA A 79 2.10 -3.30 6.35
N GLY A 80 2.60 -3.27 5.11
CA GLY A 80 1.76 -3.24 3.91
C GLY A 80 0.87 -4.47 3.78
N LEU A 81 1.38 -5.67 4.08
CA LEU A 81 0.58 -6.89 4.09
C LEU A 81 -0.49 -6.89 5.18
N ILE A 82 -0.16 -6.43 6.39
CA ILE A 82 -1.11 -6.29 7.50
C ILE A 82 -2.23 -5.31 7.11
N VAL A 83 -1.88 -4.14 6.56
CA VAL A 83 -2.88 -3.17 6.12
C VAL A 83 -3.76 -3.77 5.04
N ARG A 84 -3.21 -4.39 3.99
CA ARG A 84 -4.03 -5.06 2.97
C ARG A 84 -4.97 -6.09 3.58
N SER A 85 -4.50 -6.92 4.51
CA SER A 85 -5.34 -7.92 5.18
C SER A 85 -6.47 -7.32 6.03
N VAL A 86 -6.26 -6.12 6.60
CA VAL A 86 -7.28 -5.41 7.37
C VAL A 86 -8.35 -4.83 6.45
N PHE A 87 -7.96 -4.43 5.24
CA PHE A 87 -8.84 -3.87 4.21
C PHE A 87 -9.45 -4.94 3.29
N ASP A 88 -9.00 -6.19 3.39
CA ASP A 88 -9.57 -7.35 2.69
C ASP A 88 -10.99 -7.58 3.22
N GLY A 89 -12.00 -7.19 2.43
CA GLY A 89 -13.41 -7.12 2.85
C GLY A 89 -14.07 -5.75 2.64
N LEU A 90 -13.34 -4.74 2.18
CA LEU A 90 -13.95 -3.63 1.43
C LEU A 90 -14.23 -4.14 0.02
N ASP A 91 -15.47 -4.55 -0.25
CA ASP A 91 -15.90 -5.19 -1.50
C ASP A 91 -15.29 -4.51 -2.74
N ALA A 92 -14.35 -5.22 -3.38
CA ALA A 92 -13.59 -4.73 -4.53
C ALA A 92 -14.49 -4.34 -5.73
N GLU A 93 -15.71 -4.86 -5.76
CA GLU A 93 -16.71 -4.64 -6.79
C GLU A 93 -17.48 -3.31 -6.63
N HIS A 94 -17.51 -2.75 -5.41
CA HIS A 94 -18.24 -1.51 -5.08
C HIS A 94 -17.35 -0.45 -4.44
N ALA A 95 -16.05 -0.71 -4.35
CA ALA A 95 -15.11 0.24 -3.80
C ALA A 95 -14.97 1.46 -4.72
N SER A 96 -15.65 2.56 -4.36
CA SER A 96 -15.50 3.84 -5.05
C SER A 96 -14.02 4.22 -5.17
N GLN A 97 -13.65 5.02 -6.17
CA GLN A 97 -12.25 5.47 -6.35
C GLN A 97 -11.68 6.10 -5.07
N THR A 98 -12.54 6.76 -4.29
CA THR A 98 -12.24 7.29 -2.95
C THR A 98 -11.77 6.22 -1.97
N GLN A 99 -12.34 5.02 -2.00
CA GLN A 99 -11.94 3.92 -1.11
C GLN A 99 -10.54 3.40 -1.41
N LYS A 100 -10.22 3.26 -2.70
CA LYS A 100 -8.90 2.82 -3.16
C LYS A 100 -7.83 3.85 -2.79
N ALA A 101 -8.11 5.14 -3.05
CA ALA A 101 -7.22 6.24 -2.68
C ALA A 101 -6.98 6.32 -1.16
N VAL A 102 -8.03 6.13 -0.37
CA VAL A 102 -7.91 6.11 1.10
C VAL A 102 -7.10 4.91 1.57
N ALA A 103 -7.34 3.70 1.03
CA ALA A 103 -6.56 2.51 1.39
C ALA A 103 -5.06 2.66 1.04
N GLU A 104 -4.73 3.23 -0.12
CA GLU A 104 -3.35 3.51 -0.52
C GLU A 104 -2.67 4.53 0.39
N LEU A 105 -3.36 5.64 0.70
CA LEU A 105 -2.84 6.69 1.56
C LEU A 105 -2.61 6.21 3.00
N LEU A 106 -3.50 5.36 3.50
CA LEU A 106 -3.37 4.75 4.83
C LEU A 106 -2.25 3.71 4.86
N THR A 107 -2.07 2.94 3.78
CA THR A 107 -0.93 2.03 3.63
C THR A 107 0.39 2.80 3.69
N ALA A 108 0.51 3.91 2.98
CA ALA A 108 1.69 4.77 3.01
C ALA A 108 1.97 5.31 4.42
N ARG A 109 0.95 5.78 5.14
CA ARG A 109 1.10 6.30 6.51
C ARG A 109 1.43 5.23 7.54
N ALA A 110 0.86 4.02 7.41
CA ALA A 110 1.22 2.90 8.26
C ALA A 110 2.69 2.47 8.04
N ILE A 111 3.16 2.49 6.78
CA ILE A 111 4.56 2.24 6.41
C ILE A 111 5.50 3.27 7.02
N GLU A 112 5.17 4.56 6.94
CA GLU A 112 5.94 5.64 7.56
C GLU A 112 6.01 5.49 9.08
N LEU A 113 4.87 5.24 9.74
CA LEU A 113 4.82 5.03 11.19
C LEU A 113 5.60 3.80 11.65
N ALA A 114 5.56 2.71 10.87
CA ALA A 114 6.36 1.52 11.14
C ALA A 114 7.87 1.78 11.00
N ALA A 115 8.26 2.67 10.08
CA ALA A 115 9.65 3.08 9.88
C ALA A 115 10.17 4.00 11.00
N GLU A 116 9.36 4.95 11.47
CA GLU A 116 9.77 5.93 12.47
C GLU A 116 9.68 5.41 13.91
N LYS A 117 8.60 4.73 14.28
CA LYS A 117 8.30 4.41 15.69
C LYS A 117 8.62 2.98 16.10
N SER A 118 9.23 2.17 15.22
CA SER A 118 9.50 0.76 15.47
C SER A 118 8.25 0.01 16.00
N LEU A 119 7.07 0.33 15.46
CA LEU A 119 5.82 -0.31 15.86
C LEU A 119 5.91 -1.82 15.61
N ASN A 120 5.37 -2.60 16.54
CA ASN A 120 5.23 -4.04 16.36
C ASN A 120 3.98 -4.36 15.52
N SER A 121 3.88 -5.59 15.02
CA SER A 121 2.81 -6.04 14.12
C SER A 121 1.40 -5.86 14.71
N LYS A 122 1.25 -5.98 16.04
CA LYS A 122 -0.02 -5.75 16.74
C LYS A 122 -0.43 -4.28 16.68
N GLN A 123 0.50 -3.37 17.00
CA GLN A 123 0.26 -1.92 16.94
C GLN A 123 -0.03 -1.46 15.52
N ILE A 124 0.65 -2.01 14.52
CA ILE A 124 0.36 -1.74 13.10
C ILE A 124 -1.06 -2.17 12.76
N ARG A 125 -1.49 -3.35 13.22
CA ARG A 125 -2.85 -3.84 13.00
C ARG A 125 -3.90 -2.97 13.69
N GLU A 126 -3.66 -2.52 14.92
CA GLU A 126 -4.55 -1.63 15.66
C GLU A 126 -4.72 -0.28 14.94
N VAL A 127 -3.61 0.33 14.50
CA VAL A 127 -3.62 1.57 13.72
C VAL A 127 -4.35 1.36 12.39
N ALA A 128 -4.03 0.29 11.66
CA ALA A 128 -4.69 -0.05 10.41
C ALA A 128 -6.20 -0.30 10.59
N GLY A 129 -6.60 -0.93 11.69
CA GLY A 129 -8.00 -1.18 12.05
C GLY A 129 -8.76 0.12 12.34
N ALA A 130 -8.21 0.98 13.20
CA ALA A 130 -8.80 2.30 13.48
C ALA A 130 -8.92 3.15 12.20
N MET A 131 -7.90 3.10 11.34
CA MET A 131 -7.88 3.76 10.06
C MET A 131 -8.94 3.21 9.09
N ARG A 132 -9.11 1.89 9.01
CA ARG A 132 -10.17 1.25 8.23
C ARG A 132 -11.55 1.65 8.74
N ASP A 133 -11.76 1.71 10.05
CA ASP A 133 -13.06 2.06 10.62
C ASP A 133 -13.40 3.54 10.30
N CYS A 134 -12.42 4.45 10.38
CA CYS A 134 -12.57 5.84 9.91
C CYS A 134 -12.87 5.94 8.40
N ALA A 135 -12.19 5.13 7.59
CA ALA A 135 -12.46 5.04 6.16
C ALA A 135 -13.88 4.52 5.91
N GLY A 136 -14.31 3.46 6.61
CA GLY A 136 -15.64 2.87 6.53
C GLY A 136 -16.75 3.87 6.88
N VAL A 137 -16.54 4.75 7.87
CA VAL A 137 -17.47 5.84 8.20
C VAL A 137 -17.57 6.85 7.04
N SER A 138 -16.43 7.26 6.50
CA SER A 138 -16.38 8.22 5.37
C SER A 138 -17.04 7.65 4.13
N ILE A 139 -16.85 6.36 3.88
CA ILE A 139 -17.46 5.60 2.77
C ILE A 139 -18.98 5.50 2.93
N LYS A 140 -19.44 5.15 4.14
CA LYS A 140 -20.88 5.08 4.44
C LYS A 140 -21.53 6.47 4.30
N ALA A 141 -20.83 7.53 4.71
CA ALA A 141 -21.31 8.89 4.55
C ALA A 141 -21.43 9.27 3.06
N ASP A 142 -20.44 8.95 2.24
CA ASP A 142 -20.47 9.28 0.80
C ASP A 142 -21.49 8.44 0.03
N THR A 143 -21.59 7.14 0.30
CA THR A 143 -22.65 6.29 -0.29
C THR A 143 -24.04 6.75 0.14
N HIS A 144 -24.23 7.16 1.40
CA HIS A 144 -25.49 7.76 1.83
C HIS A 144 -25.77 9.08 1.10
N ARG A 145 -24.75 9.93 0.91
CA ARG A 145 -24.88 11.19 0.17
C ARG A 145 -25.28 10.96 -1.30
N GLN A 146 -24.62 10.02 -1.98
CA GLN A 146 -24.94 9.64 -3.35
C GLN A 146 -26.35 9.05 -3.46
N ALA A 147 -26.75 8.18 -2.52
CA ALA A 147 -28.10 7.62 -2.49
C ALA A 147 -29.17 8.71 -2.29
N GLN A 148 -28.90 9.71 -1.43
CA GLN A 148 -29.79 10.86 -1.23
C GLN A 148 -29.87 11.74 -2.48
N GLN A 149 -28.75 11.98 -3.16
CA GLN A 149 -28.73 12.73 -4.42
C GLN A 149 -29.50 12.01 -5.52
N LYS A 150 -29.32 10.69 -5.65
CA LYS A 150 -30.07 9.86 -6.60
C LYS A 150 -31.57 9.90 -6.31
N LYS A 151 -31.99 9.75 -5.05
CA LYS A 151 -33.39 9.90 -4.65
C LYS A 151 -33.97 11.26 -5.02
N LYS A 152 -33.25 12.34 -4.75
CA LYS A 152 -33.68 13.71 -5.11
C LYS A 152 -33.80 13.89 -6.63
N ALA A 153 -32.88 13.31 -7.39
CA ALA A 153 -32.93 13.33 -8.86
C ALA A 153 -34.11 12.52 -9.40
N ASP A 154 -34.37 11.34 -8.85
CA ASP A 154 -35.53 10.51 -9.23
C ASP A 154 -36.86 11.22 -8.90
N GLU A 155 -36.95 11.89 -7.74
CA GLU A 155 -38.11 12.72 -7.37
C GLU A 155 -38.28 13.93 -8.29
N ALA A 156 -37.19 14.62 -8.64
CA ALA A 156 -37.22 15.73 -9.60
C ALA A 156 -37.67 15.26 -10.99
N ALA A 157 -37.18 14.12 -11.47
CA ALA A 157 -37.59 13.54 -12.74
C ALA A 157 -39.09 13.21 -12.77
N LYS A 158 -39.61 12.57 -11.71
CA LYS A 158 -41.05 12.26 -11.57
C LYS A 158 -41.91 13.52 -11.51
N ASN A 159 -41.48 14.55 -10.79
CA ASN A 159 -42.20 15.82 -10.71
C ASN A 159 -42.26 16.52 -12.07
N ILE A 160 -41.18 16.45 -12.86
CA ILE A 160 -41.12 17.01 -14.21
C ILE A 160 -42.00 16.22 -15.18
N GLU A 161 -42.03 14.89 -15.10
CA GLU A 161 -42.97 14.06 -15.86
C GLU A 161 -44.42 14.46 -15.57
N ALA A 162 -44.80 14.55 -14.30
CA ALA A 162 -46.16 14.96 -13.91
C ALA A 162 -46.52 16.39 -14.35
N LEU A 163 -45.55 17.31 -14.43
CA LEU A 163 -45.73 18.67 -14.94
C LEU A 163 -45.83 18.73 -16.46
N ALA A 164 -45.05 17.89 -17.15
CA ALA A 164 -45.03 17.82 -18.59
C ALA A 164 -46.31 17.21 -19.16
N ASP A 165 -46.86 16.18 -18.52
CA ASP A 165 -48.17 15.62 -18.86
C ASP A 165 -49.27 16.68 -18.77
N LYS A 166 -49.19 17.56 -17.76
CA LYS A 166 -50.13 18.69 -17.59
C LYS A 166 -49.92 19.83 -18.59
N LYS A 167 -48.68 20.05 -19.06
CA LYS A 167 -48.32 21.17 -19.95
C LYS A 167 -48.11 20.77 -21.42
N GLN A 168 -48.35 19.51 -21.77
CA GLN A 168 -48.14 18.95 -23.12
C GLN A 168 -46.73 19.23 -23.66
N ILE A 169 -45.71 19.07 -22.81
CA ILE A 169 -44.31 19.22 -23.24
C ILE A 169 -43.94 18.03 -24.14
N SER A 170 -43.18 18.28 -25.21
CA SER A 170 -42.80 17.22 -26.15
C SER A 170 -41.90 16.15 -25.49
N PRO A 171 -42.05 14.87 -25.88
CA PRO A 171 -41.26 13.77 -25.34
C PRO A 171 -39.74 13.96 -25.48
N GLU A 172 -39.30 14.54 -26.60
CA GLU A 172 -37.89 14.86 -26.87
C GLU A 172 -37.32 15.87 -25.86
N THR A 173 -38.09 16.93 -25.54
CA THR A 173 -37.66 17.94 -24.56
C THR A 173 -37.55 17.32 -23.17
N LEU A 174 -38.47 16.40 -22.84
CA LEU A 174 -38.48 15.72 -21.55
C LEU A 174 -37.28 14.79 -21.37
N LYS A 175 -36.87 14.11 -22.44
CA LYS A 175 -35.68 13.25 -22.45
C LYS A 175 -34.41 14.05 -22.16
N ILE A 176 -34.24 15.22 -22.79
CA ILE A 176 -33.10 16.11 -22.58
C ILE A 176 -33.04 16.59 -21.12
N ILE A 177 -34.18 16.97 -20.54
CA ILE A 177 -34.24 17.40 -19.14
C ILE A 177 -33.85 16.25 -18.19
N ARG A 178 -34.30 15.03 -18.46
CA ARG A 178 -33.91 13.84 -17.69
C ARG A 178 -32.40 13.60 -17.76
N GLU A 179 -31.83 13.64 -18.97
CA GLU A 179 -30.40 13.47 -19.18
C GLU A 179 -29.57 14.54 -18.46
N GLN A 180 -30.01 15.80 -18.44
CA GLN A 180 -29.34 16.84 -17.65
C GLN A 180 -29.43 16.61 -16.14
N ILE A 181 -30.58 16.17 -15.62
CA ILE A 181 -30.75 15.89 -14.18
C ILE A 181 -29.85 14.74 -13.74
N TYR A 182 -29.79 13.66 -14.52
CA TYR A 182 -28.89 12.53 -14.24
C TYR A 182 -27.42 12.89 -14.47
N GLY A 183 -27.12 13.77 -15.44
CA GLY A 183 -25.78 14.31 -15.69
C GLY A 183 -25.22 15.16 -14.54
N ILE A 184 -26.09 15.77 -13.72
CA ILE A 184 -25.70 16.53 -12.51
C ILE A 184 -25.36 15.59 -11.32
N VAL A 185 -25.80 14.34 -11.37
CA VAL A 185 -25.59 13.32 -10.31
C VAL A 185 -24.51 12.28 -10.70
N SER A 186 -23.84 12.48 -11.83
CA SER A 186 -22.77 11.61 -12.36
C SER A 186 -21.43 11.78 -11.65
#